data_AF-A0AB35PPE0-F1
#
_entry.id   AF-A0AB35PPE0-F1
#
_cell.length_a   1.000
_cell.length_b   1.000
_cell.length_c   1.000
_cell.angle_alpha   90.00
_cell.angle_beta   90.00
_cell.angle_gamma   90.00
#
_symmetry.space_group_name_H-M   'P 1'
#
loop_
_entity.id
_entity.type
_entity.pdbx_description
1 polymer ?
#
loop_
_entity_poly.entity_id
_entity_poly.type
_entity_poly.pdbx_seq_one_letter_code
_entity_poly.pdbx_strand_id
1 'polypeptide(L)'
;TRRCSERNCNNLHYAIGLCEKHYHQKRIYGQVVSEVEDNEPCEVKDCPFPRRAKGYCRKHYSQMYRNGEINTEVERDRVNLCIVDGCTGKHKSHGYCS
;
A
#
# COMPACT_ATOMS: atom_id res chain seq x y z
N THR A 1 7.70 -9.12 -28.33
CA THR A 1 7.44 -8.13 -27.25
C THR A 1 8.63 -8.08 -26.32
N ARG A 2 9.26 -6.91 -26.17
CA ARG A 2 10.44 -6.76 -25.31
C ARG A 2 9.99 -6.69 -23.84
N ARG A 3 10.68 -7.39 -22.94
CA ARG A 3 10.40 -7.36 -21.49
C ARG A 3 11.40 -6.45 -20.77
N CYS A 4 11.08 -6.11 -19.52
CA CYS A 4 11.98 -5.40 -18.62
C CYS A 4 13.30 -6.17 -18.42
N SER A 5 14.41 -5.44 -18.33
CA SER A 5 15.75 -5.95 -18.09
C SER A 5 16.05 -6.22 -16.61
N GLU A 6 15.19 -5.78 -15.70
CA GLU A 6 15.36 -6.01 -14.26
C GLU A 6 15.10 -7.48 -13.92
N ARG A 7 15.95 -8.01 -13.04
CA ARG A 7 15.86 -9.41 -12.60
C ARG A 7 14.49 -9.67 -11.99
N ASN A 8 13.86 -10.79 -12.36
CA ASN A 8 12.53 -11.20 -11.89
C ASN A 8 11.37 -10.25 -12.28
N CYS A 9 11.54 -9.43 -13.32
CA CYS A 9 10.46 -8.58 -13.83
C CYS A 9 9.95 -9.06 -15.19
N ASN A 10 8.70 -9.55 -15.24
CA ASN A 10 8.07 -10.00 -16.48
C ASN A 10 7.24 -8.91 -17.18
N ASN A 11 7.25 -7.67 -16.66
CA ASN A 11 6.52 -6.56 -17.26
C ASN A 11 7.09 -6.17 -18.62
N LEU A 12 6.23 -5.62 -19.48
CA LEU A 12 6.62 -5.12 -20.78
C LEU A 12 7.62 -3.97 -20.67
N HIS A 13 8.58 -3.96 -21.59
CA HIS A 13 9.50 -2.87 -21.76
C HIS A 13 8.75 -1.58 -22.13
N TYR A 14 9.08 -0.51 -21.41
CA TYR A 14 8.60 0.84 -21.65
C TYR A 14 9.70 1.71 -22.28
N ALA A 15 10.79 1.94 -21.55
CA ALA A 15 11.90 2.79 -22.00
C ALA A 15 13.22 2.33 -21.37
N ILE A 16 14.35 2.57 -22.05
CA ILE A 16 15.72 2.30 -21.56
C ILE A 16 15.95 0.88 -21.00
N GLY A 17 15.27 -0.13 -21.55
CA GLY A 17 15.36 -1.50 -21.02
C GLY A 17 14.45 -1.77 -19.82
N LEU A 18 13.74 -0.77 -19.30
CA LEU A 18 12.93 -0.87 -18.08
C LEU A 18 11.43 -0.88 -18.40
N CYS A 19 10.64 -1.52 -17.55
CA CYS A 19 9.19 -1.30 -17.52
C CYS A 19 8.86 0.08 -16.95
N GLU A 20 7.62 0.53 -17.10
CA GLU A 20 7.18 1.86 -16.64
C GLU A 20 7.50 2.10 -15.15
N LYS A 21 7.19 1.13 -14.28
CA LYS A 21 7.51 1.21 -12.83
C LYS A 21 9.00 1.41 -12.57
N HIS A 22 9.85 0.58 -13.16
CA HIS A 22 11.31 0.65 -12.96
C HIS A 22 11.91 1.91 -13.60
N TYR A 23 11.38 2.36 -14.74
CA TYR A 23 11.77 3.63 -15.35
C TYR A 23 11.46 4.81 -14.41
N HIS A 24 10.26 4.85 -13.83
CA HIS A 24 9.88 5.88 -12.86
C HIS A 24 10.78 5.86 -11.61
N GLN A 25 11.05 4.69 -11.05
CA GLN A 25 11.95 4.55 -9.91
C GLN A 25 13.35 5.08 -10.24
N LYS A 26 13.92 4.68 -11.38
CA LYS A 26 15.24 5.15 -11.83
C LYS A 26 15.26 6.67 -12.06
N ARG A 27 14.17 7.25 -12.55
CA ARG A 27 14.05 8.71 -12.74
C ARG A 27 13.97 9.49 -11.44
N ILE A 28 13.27 8.97 -10.43
CA ILE A 28 13.04 9.66 -9.15
C ILE A 28 14.22 9.44 -8.20
N TYR A 29 14.73 8.21 -8.12
CA TYR A 29 15.71 7.79 -7.12
C TYR A 29 17.11 7.56 -7.70
N GLY A 30 17.31 7.72 -9.02
CA GLY A 30 18.57 7.42 -9.71
C GLY A 30 18.85 5.93 -9.93
N GLN A 31 18.09 5.05 -9.26
CA GLN A 31 18.23 3.60 -9.31
C GLN A 31 16.88 2.90 -9.28
N VAL A 32 16.84 1.67 -9.82
CA VAL A 32 15.69 0.79 -9.63
C VAL A 32 15.78 0.24 -8.21
N VAL A 33 14.79 0.57 -7.39
CA VAL A 33 14.67 0.02 -6.04
C VAL A 33 13.74 -1.16 -6.17
N SER A 34 14.29 -2.35 -6.41
CA SER A 34 13.52 -3.59 -6.25
C SER A 34 12.99 -3.59 -4.83
N GLU A 35 11.69 -3.80 -4.67
CA GLU A 35 11.00 -3.72 -3.39
C GLU A 35 11.86 -4.43 -2.33
N VAL A 36 12.40 -3.66 -1.39
CA VAL A 36 12.99 -4.24 -0.19
C VAL A 36 11.85 -5.07 0.38
N GLU A 37 11.97 -6.39 0.31
CA GLU A 37 11.05 -7.33 0.95
C GLU A 37 11.29 -7.21 2.45
N ASP A 38 10.90 -6.05 2.94
CA ASP A 38 10.98 -5.71 4.33
C ASP A 38 9.74 -6.32 4.98
N ASN A 39 9.79 -7.63 5.13
CA ASN A 39 8.76 -8.44 5.78
C ASN A 39 8.72 -8.19 7.29
N GLU A 40 9.54 -7.27 7.80
CA GLU A 40 9.42 -6.85 9.17
C GLU A 40 8.04 -6.22 9.41
N PRO A 41 7.41 -6.55 10.55
CA PRO A 41 6.13 -5.97 10.91
C PRO A 41 6.27 -4.46 11.08
N CYS A 42 5.16 -3.76 10.93
CA CYS A 42 5.06 -2.35 11.29
C CYS A 42 5.52 -2.13 12.74
N GLU A 43 6.23 -1.04 13.00
CA GLU A 43 6.64 -0.64 14.36
C GLU A 43 5.47 -0.27 15.29
N VAL A 44 4.24 -0.17 14.75
CA VAL A 44 3.05 0.06 15.56
C VAL A 44 2.68 -1.24 16.24
N LYS A 45 2.60 -1.20 17.57
CA LYS A 45 2.21 -2.34 18.40
C LYS A 45 0.90 -2.96 17.90
N ASP A 46 0.86 -4.29 17.84
CA ASP A 46 -0.29 -5.09 17.40
C ASP A 46 -0.72 -4.88 15.93
N CYS A 47 0.15 -4.32 15.08
CA CYS A 47 -0.10 -4.19 13.64
C CYS A 47 0.51 -5.38 12.87
N PRO A 48 -0.31 -6.26 12.25
CA PRO A 48 0.19 -7.44 11.55
C PRO A 48 0.69 -7.13 10.12
N PHE A 49 0.62 -5.88 9.69
CA PHE A 49 0.93 -5.49 8.32
C PHE A 49 2.43 -5.24 8.12
N PRO A 50 2.99 -5.64 6.96
CA PRO A 50 4.41 -5.46 6.68
C PRO A 50 4.79 -3.98 6.57
N ARG A 51 6.00 -3.68 7.01
CA ARG A 51 6.63 -2.37 6.85
C ARG A 51 6.79 -2.04 5.37
N ARG A 52 6.55 -0.77 5.03
CA ARG A 52 6.71 -0.24 3.67
C ARG A 52 7.67 0.94 3.61
N ALA A 53 7.67 1.82 4.61
CA ALA A 53 8.59 2.94 4.66
C ALA A 53 8.75 3.47 6.10
N LYS A 54 9.98 3.87 6.47
CA LYS A 54 10.32 4.49 7.76
C LYS A 54 9.78 3.75 8.99
N GLY A 55 9.87 2.42 9.05
CA GLY A 55 9.33 1.66 10.20
C GLY A 55 7.85 1.27 10.08
N TYR A 56 7.10 1.89 9.16
CA TYR A 56 5.63 1.80 9.16
C TYR A 56 5.06 1.07 7.95
N CYS A 57 3.91 0.41 8.14
CA CYS A 57 3.10 -0.11 7.04
C CYS A 57 2.53 1.03 6.18
N ARG A 58 2.00 0.73 4.98
CA ARG A 58 1.48 1.76 4.05
C ARG A 58 0.46 2.70 4.72
N LYS A 59 -0.41 2.16 5.58
CA LYS A 59 -1.47 2.92 6.26
C LYS A 59 -0.87 3.86 7.31
N HIS A 60 -0.06 3.34 8.22
CA HIS A 60 0.59 4.14 9.27
C HIS A 60 1.58 5.15 8.71
N TYR A 61 2.33 4.78 7.68
CA TYR A 61 3.17 5.73 6.95
C TYR A 61 2.35 6.88 6.35
N SER A 62 1.19 6.58 5.76
CA SER A 62 0.30 7.61 5.22
C SER A 62 -0.33 8.49 6.30
N GLN A 63 -0.63 7.97 7.49
CA GLN A 63 -1.13 8.77 8.62
C GLN A 63 -0.04 9.70 9.12
N MET A 64 1.15 9.16 9.41
CA MET A 64 2.32 9.91 9.84
C MET A 64 2.67 11.03 8.85
N TYR A 65 2.66 10.74 7.55
CA TYR A 65 2.99 11.73 6.52
C TYR A 65 1.94 12.85 6.40
N ARG A 66 0.65 12.54 6.59
CA ARG A 66 -0.43 13.51 6.40
C ARG A 66 -0.73 14.34 7.65
N ASN A 67 -0.67 13.71 8.82
CA ASN A 67 -1.16 14.27 10.07
C ASN A 67 -0.01 14.53 11.06
N GLY A 68 1.20 14.05 10.79
CA GLY A 68 2.32 14.12 11.74
C GLY A 68 2.22 13.12 12.90
N GLU A 69 1.13 12.35 12.97
CA GLU A 69 0.87 11.39 14.04
C GLU A 69 0.21 10.11 13.46
N ILE A 70 0.38 9.00 14.18
CA ILE A 70 -0.29 7.73 13.89
C ILE A 70 -1.45 7.60 14.87
N ASN A 71 -2.67 7.49 14.34
CA ASN A 71 -3.83 7.25 15.18
C ASN A 71 -3.98 5.73 15.39
N THR A 72 -3.63 5.30 16.60
CA THR A 72 -3.71 3.90 17.06
C THR A 72 -5.03 3.57 17.75
N GLU A 73 -5.93 4.54 17.95
CA GLU A 73 -7.23 4.31 18.58
C GLU A 73 -8.10 3.47 17.67
N VAL A 74 -8.00 2.17 17.90
CA VAL A 74 -8.81 1.10 17.35
C VAL A 74 -8.77 1.17 15.83
N GLU A 75 -8.04 0.24 15.24
CA GLU A 75 -8.43 -0.28 13.94
C GLU A 75 -9.85 -0.83 14.10
N ARG A 76 -10.85 0.05 14.12
CA ARG A 76 -12.24 -0.33 13.98
C ARG A 76 -12.19 -1.00 12.64
N ASP A 77 -12.29 -2.32 12.66
CA ASP A 77 -12.96 -3.06 11.62
C ASP A 77 -14.11 -2.16 11.22
N ARG A 78 -13.93 -1.42 10.13
CA ARG A 78 -15.04 -0.68 9.54
C ARG A 78 -15.93 -1.82 9.14
N VAL A 79 -16.91 -2.09 9.98
CA VAL A 79 -17.96 -3.05 9.72
C VAL A 79 -18.54 -2.55 8.40
N ASN A 80 -18.14 -3.19 7.30
CA ASN A 80 -18.57 -2.82 5.96
C ASN A 80 -19.98 -3.36 5.74
N LEU A 81 -20.86 -3.17 6.73
CA LEU A 81 -22.27 -3.49 6.67
C LEU A 81 -23.06 -2.18 6.61
N CYS A 82 -24.26 -2.28 6.09
CA CYS A 82 -25.22 -1.19 6.07
C CYS A 82 -25.52 -0.72 7.51
N ILE A 83 -25.62 0.59 7.71
CA ILE A 83 -25.97 1.20 8.99
C ILE A 83 -27.46 1.05 9.34
N VAL A 84 -28.28 0.58 8.39
CA VAL A 84 -29.71 0.31 8.61
C VAL A 84 -29.84 -0.88 9.55
N ASP A 85 -30.55 -0.69 10.65
CA ASP A 85 -30.78 -1.73 11.65
C ASP A 85 -31.39 -2.99 11.01
N GLY A 86 -30.81 -4.16 11.31
CA GLY A 86 -31.20 -5.43 10.71
C GLY A 86 -30.74 -5.66 9.26
N CYS A 87 -30.04 -4.71 8.63
CA CYS A 87 -29.50 -4.88 7.28
C CYS A 87 -28.12 -5.55 7.30
N THR A 88 -28.03 -6.75 6.75
CA THR A 88 -26.76 -7.49 6.60
C THR A 88 -26.05 -7.21 5.27
N GLY A 89 -26.55 -6.25 4.49
CA GLY A 89 -25.96 -5.88 3.20
C GLY A 89 -24.60 -5.23 3.36
N LYS A 90 -23.65 -5.54 2.48
CA LYS A 90 -22.34 -4.89 2.50
C LYS A 90 -22.47 -3.41 2.13
N HIS A 91 -21.94 -2.53 2.97
CA HIS A 91 -21.86 -1.08 2.72
C HIS A 91 -21.07 -0.83 1.42
N LYS A 92 -21.65 -0.03 0.51
CA LYS A 92 -20.98 0.43 -0.71
C LYS A 92 -20.56 1.90 -0.62
N SER A 93 -21.43 2.78 -0.12
CA SER A 93 -21.14 4.21 0.02
C SER A 93 -21.87 4.81 1.23
N HIS A 94 -21.23 5.77 1.92
CA HIS A 94 -21.81 6.51 3.05
C HIS A 94 -22.49 5.69 4.17
N GLY A 95 -22.08 4.43 4.38
CA GLY A 95 -22.70 3.53 5.36
C GLY A 95 -23.93 2.78 4.85
N TYR A 96 -24.36 2.95 3.59
CA TYR A 96 -25.52 2.24 3.03
C TYR A 96 -25.10 1.12 2.07
N CYS A 97 -25.89 0.05 2.01
CA CYS A 97 -25.84 -0.93 0.92
C CYS A 97 -26.55 -0.37 -0.33
N SER A 98 -26.23 -0.90 -1.52
CA SER A 98 -26.94 -0.59 -2.77
C SER A 98 -28.06 -1.57 -3.05
#